data_AF-A0A0E0GRF9-F1
#
_entry.id   AF-A0A0E0GRF9-F1
#
_cell.length_a   1.000
_cell.length_b   1.000
_cell.length_c   1.000
_cell.angle_alpha   90.00
_cell.angle_beta   90.00
_cell.angle_gamma   90.00
#
_symmetry.space_group_name_H-M   'P 1'
#
loop_
_entity.id
_entity.type
_entity.pdbx_description
1 polymer ?
#
loop_
_entity_poly.entity_id
_entity_poly.type
_entity_poly.pdbx_seq_one_letter_code
_entity_poly.pdbx_strand_id
1 'polypeptide(L)'
;MRTLQRRLSQLVLRRLLSPPPPPAARRPAPVAAEAVSGGGATALLRRGGGSGVAAGGWSGGGSGLRLARRLCTYDERDDRALEEEAEKKFGWILKIFFIGTAGLVGYQFFPYMGDNLLQQSISLLRVKDPLFKRMGASRLARFAVDDARRMKVVEMGGAQELLNVLEVAKDDKTRKQILKALHALSKSEEAAGFLDKAGAYVIVSSTPNSLEYAEIETYKTSLLKAFDELKS
;
A
#
# COMPACT_ATOMS: atom_id res chain seq x y z
N MET A 1 12.39 57.73 13.06
CA MET A 1 12.33 56.44 12.32
C MET A 1 12.36 55.17 13.18
N ARG A 2 12.65 55.19 14.49
CA ARG A 2 12.70 53.96 15.34
C ARG A 2 11.35 53.54 15.96
N THR A 3 10.32 54.37 15.89
CA THR A 3 8.99 54.11 16.49
C THR A 3 8.01 53.38 15.58
N LEU A 4 8.19 53.48 14.25
CA LEU A 4 7.35 52.80 13.26
C LEU A 4 7.68 51.30 13.16
N GLN A 5 8.96 50.94 13.28
CA GLN A 5 9.40 49.55 13.25
C GLN A 5 8.84 48.73 14.42
N ARG A 6 8.76 49.31 15.63
CA ARG A 6 8.17 48.63 16.79
C ARG A 6 6.69 48.31 16.61
N ARG A 7 5.92 49.15 15.89
CA ARG A 7 4.49 48.90 15.63
C ARG A 7 4.29 47.78 14.60
N LEU A 8 5.15 47.70 13.59
CA LEU A 8 5.12 46.61 12.61
C LEU A 8 5.49 45.27 13.27
N SER A 9 6.49 45.24 14.15
CA SER A 9 6.87 44.02 14.88
C SER A 9 5.75 43.51 15.79
N GLN A 10 4.98 44.39 16.44
CA GLN A 10 3.85 43.95 17.28
C GLN A 10 2.64 43.46 16.47
N LEU A 11 2.40 44.01 15.29
CA LEU A 11 1.34 43.55 14.38
C LEU A 11 1.66 42.18 13.78
N VAL A 12 2.92 41.92 13.46
CA VAL A 12 3.39 40.61 12.99
C VAL A 12 3.32 39.57 14.11
N LEU A 13 3.69 39.93 15.35
CA LEU A 13 3.61 39.03 16.50
C LEU A 13 2.15 38.64 16.84
N ARG A 14 1.19 39.56 16.68
CA ARG A 14 -0.24 39.27 16.85
C ARG A 14 -0.83 38.37 15.76
N ARG A 15 -0.26 38.36 14.55
CA ARG A 15 -0.67 37.44 13.47
C ARG A 15 -0.11 36.02 13.63
N LEU A 16 1.00 35.86 14.36
CA LEU A 16 1.60 34.55 14.62
C LEU A 16 0.95 33.80 15.79
N LEU A 17 0.26 34.50 16.69
CA LEU A 17 -0.37 33.92 17.88
C LEU A 17 -1.90 33.77 17.77
N SER A 18 -2.49 34.03 16.59
CA SER A 18 -3.92 33.79 16.35
C SER A 18 -4.17 32.32 16.03
N PRO A 19 -5.06 31.62 16.75
CA PRO A 19 -5.41 30.24 16.46
C PRO A 19 -6.13 30.13 15.09
N PRO A 20 -5.93 29.01 14.35
CA PRO A 20 -6.57 28.82 13.06
C PRO A 20 -8.10 28.72 13.22
N PRO A 21 -8.89 29.28 12.28
CA PRO A 21 -10.34 29.11 12.29
C PRO A 21 -10.70 27.62 12.11
N PRO A 22 -11.80 27.14 12.75
CA PRO A 22 -12.23 25.76 12.62
C PRO A 22 -12.59 25.42 11.17
N PRO A 23 -12.35 24.17 10.71
CA PRO A 23 -12.76 23.73 9.39
C PRO A 23 -14.27 23.81 9.26
N ALA A 24 -14.74 24.56 8.26
CA ALA A 24 -16.15 24.64 7.91
C ALA A 24 -16.70 23.23 7.64
N ALA A 25 -17.76 22.87 8.35
CA ALA A 25 -18.48 21.62 8.21
C ALA A 25 -18.96 21.43 6.76
N ARG A 26 -18.31 20.53 6.02
CA ARG A 26 -18.81 20.04 4.73
C ARG A 26 -20.06 19.21 5.01
N ARG A 27 -21.21 19.74 4.60
CA ARG A 27 -22.47 18.99 4.50
C ARG A 27 -22.25 17.79 3.56
N PRO A 28 -22.73 16.59 3.90
CA PRO A 28 -22.71 15.44 3.00
C PRO A 28 -23.71 15.66 1.85
N ALA A 29 -23.24 15.46 0.61
CA ALA A 29 -24.12 15.33 -0.55
C ALA A 29 -24.95 14.04 -0.44
N PRO A 30 -26.22 14.03 -0.88
CA PRO A 30 -27.07 12.87 -0.76
C PRO A 30 -26.65 11.76 -1.72
N VAL A 31 -26.68 10.55 -1.16
CA VAL A 31 -26.60 9.25 -1.81
C VAL A 31 -27.73 9.12 -2.84
N ALA A 32 -27.39 8.85 -4.10
CA ALA A 32 -28.33 8.34 -5.09
C ALA A 32 -28.13 6.83 -5.22
N ALA A 33 -29.21 6.11 -4.94
CA ALA A 33 -29.33 4.66 -5.00
C ALA A 33 -29.54 4.16 -6.44
N GLU A 34 -29.07 2.93 -6.65
CA GLU A 34 -29.53 1.85 -7.53
C GLU A 34 -30.26 2.12 -8.86
N ALA A 35 -29.82 1.39 -9.90
CA ALA A 35 -30.72 0.55 -10.70
C ALA A 35 -29.96 -0.62 -11.34
N VAL A 36 -30.25 -1.83 -10.87
CA VAL A 36 -30.03 -3.11 -11.54
C VAL A 36 -31.24 -3.42 -12.42
N SER A 37 -31.02 -3.74 -13.70
CA SER A 37 -31.92 -4.49 -14.60
C SER A 37 -31.15 -4.72 -15.91
N GLY A 38 -30.93 -5.89 -16.49
CA GLY A 38 -31.70 -7.13 -16.47
C GLY A 38 -32.07 -7.47 -17.93
N GLY A 39 -31.54 -8.58 -18.47
CA GLY A 39 -32.13 -9.31 -19.60
C GLY A 39 -31.67 -8.94 -21.02
N GLY A 40 -31.21 -9.95 -21.77
CA GLY A 40 -30.77 -9.83 -23.16
C GLY A 40 -31.87 -10.08 -24.20
N ALA A 41 -31.51 -9.95 -25.48
CA ALA A 41 -31.98 -10.77 -26.61
C ALA A 41 -31.39 -10.27 -27.93
N THR A 42 -30.87 -11.24 -28.69
CA THR A 42 -30.54 -11.23 -30.11
C THR A 42 -31.74 -10.96 -31.02
N ALA A 43 -31.58 -10.21 -32.11
CA ALA A 43 -32.26 -10.50 -33.40
C ALA A 43 -31.67 -9.74 -34.59
N LEU A 44 -31.43 -10.54 -35.64
CA LEU A 44 -31.04 -10.26 -37.01
C LEU A 44 -31.94 -9.29 -37.78
N LEU A 45 -31.38 -8.55 -38.74
CA LEU A 45 -32.00 -8.03 -39.97
C LEU A 45 -30.85 -7.65 -40.94
N ARG A 46 -30.92 -7.71 -42.27
CA ARG A 46 -31.65 -8.48 -43.28
C ARG A 46 -31.02 -8.08 -44.63
N ARG A 47 -30.88 -9.09 -45.48
CA ARG A 47 -30.43 -9.14 -46.88
C ARG A 47 -31.32 -8.36 -47.86
N GLY A 48 -30.69 -7.73 -48.86
CA GLY A 48 -31.25 -7.33 -50.16
C GLY A 48 -30.18 -6.54 -50.95
N GLY A 49 -29.75 -6.83 -52.18
CA GLY A 49 -30.38 -7.56 -53.28
C GLY A 49 -30.80 -6.59 -54.38
N GLY A 50 -29.94 -6.33 -55.39
CA GLY A 50 -30.26 -5.49 -56.55
C GLY A 50 -29.24 -5.68 -57.68
N SER A 51 -29.74 -5.87 -58.90
CA SER A 51 -29.09 -6.49 -60.08
C SER A 51 -28.82 -5.49 -61.20
N GLY A 52 -27.74 -5.75 -61.96
CA GLY A 52 -27.60 -5.48 -63.41
C GLY A 52 -27.17 -4.07 -63.81
N VAL A 53 -26.13 -3.92 -64.65
CA VAL A 53 -26.21 -3.75 -66.13
C VAL A 53 -24.80 -3.98 -66.72
N ALA A 54 -24.72 -4.64 -67.88
CA ALA A 54 -23.50 -4.82 -68.67
C ALA A 54 -23.43 -3.82 -69.84
N ALA A 55 -22.23 -3.32 -70.13
CA ALA A 55 -21.75 -2.79 -71.41
C ALA A 55 -20.22 -2.63 -71.25
N GLY A 56 -19.31 -2.89 -72.17
CA GLY A 56 -19.27 -3.22 -73.58
C GLY A 56 -17.78 -3.15 -73.94
N GLY A 57 -17.28 -4.03 -74.80
CA GLY A 57 -15.85 -4.15 -75.08
C GLY A 57 -15.28 -3.01 -75.93
N TRP A 58 -13.97 -2.75 -75.77
CA TRP A 58 -13.14 -2.23 -76.86
C TRP A 58 -11.71 -2.77 -76.75
N SER A 59 -11.27 -3.39 -77.83
CA SER A 59 -9.89 -3.80 -78.11
C SER A 59 -9.18 -2.67 -78.85
N GLY A 60 -7.95 -2.33 -78.45
CA GLY A 60 -7.10 -1.37 -79.14
C GLY A 60 -5.67 -1.49 -78.65
N GLY A 61 -4.80 -2.05 -79.51
CA GLY A 61 -3.39 -2.31 -79.21
C GLY A 61 -2.51 -1.07 -79.15
N GLY A 62 -1.31 -1.24 -78.61
CA GLY A 62 -0.28 -0.21 -78.59
C GLY A 62 0.89 -0.57 -77.70
N SER A 63 1.86 -1.30 -78.25
CA SER A 63 3.19 -1.46 -77.67
C SER A 63 3.86 -0.08 -77.55
N GLY A 64 4.17 0.35 -76.33
CA GLY A 64 4.99 1.53 -76.12
C GLY A 64 4.80 2.11 -74.74
N LEU A 65 5.59 1.60 -73.77
CA LEU A 65 6.02 2.21 -72.50
C LEU A 65 6.32 1.12 -71.46
N ARG A 66 7.18 0.16 -71.83
CA ARG A 66 7.92 -0.64 -70.83
C ARG A 66 9.10 0.19 -70.34
N LEU A 67 8.92 1.21 -69.50
CA LEU A 67 10.06 1.82 -68.77
C LEU A 67 9.70 2.82 -67.64
N ALA A 68 8.53 2.74 -67.02
CA ALA A 68 8.20 3.61 -65.87
C ALA A 68 7.44 2.90 -64.75
N ARG A 69 7.75 1.62 -64.47
CA ARG A 69 7.11 0.88 -63.34
C ARG A 69 8.11 0.08 -62.52
N ARG A 70 9.28 0.63 -62.20
CA ARG A 70 10.28 -0.11 -61.41
C ARG A 70 10.96 0.64 -60.28
N LEU A 71 10.41 1.75 -59.77
CA LEU A 71 11.00 2.44 -58.60
C LEU A 71 10.01 3.09 -57.62
N CYS A 72 8.71 2.76 -57.65
CA CYS A 72 7.77 3.22 -56.62
C CYS A 72 6.73 2.14 -56.30
N THR A 73 7.15 1.09 -55.58
CA THR A 73 6.25 0.41 -54.64
C THR A 73 6.77 0.78 -53.26
N TYR A 74 6.32 1.93 -52.77
CA TYR A 74 6.39 2.21 -51.33
C TYR A 74 5.51 1.14 -50.68
N ASP A 75 6.12 0.22 -49.95
CA ASP A 75 5.45 -0.97 -49.46
C ASP A 75 4.77 -0.65 -48.12
N GLU A 76 3.51 -0.25 -48.18
CA GLU A 76 2.67 0.04 -47.00
C GLU A 76 2.53 -1.16 -46.03
N ARG A 77 2.98 -2.37 -46.41
CA ARG A 77 3.03 -3.53 -45.50
C ARG A 77 4.28 -3.52 -44.64
N ASP A 78 5.41 -3.08 -45.18
CA ASP A 78 6.66 -2.95 -44.41
C ASP A 78 6.55 -1.81 -43.38
N ASP A 79 5.89 -0.71 -43.74
CA ASP A 79 5.63 0.40 -42.79
C ASP A 79 4.75 -0.05 -41.61
N ARG A 80 3.67 -0.81 -41.88
CA ARG A 80 2.80 -1.37 -40.83
C ARG A 80 3.51 -2.39 -39.93
N ALA A 81 4.36 -3.24 -40.51
CA ALA A 81 5.13 -4.22 -39.74
C ALA A 81 6.18 -3.55 -38.84
N LEU A 82 6.82 -2.48 -39.32
CA LEU A 82 7.73 -1.67 -38.52
C LEU A 82 7.03 -0.93 -37.38
N GLU A 83 5.83 -0.40 -37.62
CA GLU A 83 5.00 0.25 -36.60
C GLU A 83 4.57 -0.74 -35.50
N GLU A 84 4.09 -1.95 -35.85
CA GLU A 84 3.70 -2.97 -34.88
C GLU A 84 4.89 -3.48 -34.03
N GLU A 85 6.06 -3.66 -34.65
CA GLU A 85 7.28 -4.01 -33.92
C GLU A 85 7.76 -2.89 -33.00
N ALA A 86 7.67 -1.64 -33.47
CA ALA A 86 7.99 -0.48 -32.66
C ALA A 86 7.06 -0.41 -31.46
N GLU A 87 5.75 -0.53 -31.62
CA GLU A 87 4.79 -0.51 -30.52
C GLU A 87 5.02 -1.63 -29.51
N LYS A 88 5.35 -2.84 -29.96
CA LYS A 88 5.64 -3.97 -29.08
C LYS A 88 6.95 -3.77 -28.30
N LYS A 89 7.99 -3.24 -28.95
CA LYS A 89 9.30 -2.94 -28.35
C LYS A 89 9.19 -1.75 -27.38
N PHE A 90 8.59 -0.65 -27.80
CA PHE A 90 8.35 0.53 -26.96
C PHE A 90 7.42 0.21 -25.80
N GLY A 91 6.36 -0.57 -26.01
CA GLY A 91 5.46 -1.02 -24.95
C GLY A 91 6.17 -1.90 -23.93
N TRP A 92 7.06 -2.79 -24.36
CA TRP A 92 7.85 -3.61 -23.44
C TRP A 92 8.91 -2.80 -22.71
N ILE A 93 9.67 -1.96 -23.41
CA ILE A 93 10.69 -1.06 -22.82
C ILE A 93 10.05 -0.11 -21.80
N LEU A 94 8.91 0.49 -22.13
CA LEU A 94 8.15 1.35 -21.23
C LEU A 94 7.72 0.60 -19.95
N LYS A 95 7.33 -0.67 -20.05
CA LYS A 95 7.04 -1.49 -18.86
C LYS A 95 8.27 -1.67 -17.97
N ILE A 96 9.47 -1.86 -18.53
CA ILE A 96 10.71 -1.98 -17.73
C ILE A 96 11.02 -0.66 -17.04
N PHE A 97 10.88 0.47 -17.75
CA PHE A 97 11.01 1.79 -17.13
C PHE A 97 9.99 2.00 -16.00
N PHE A 98 8.75 1.57 -16.20
CA PHE A 98 7.70 1.71 -15.18
C PHE A 98 7.98 0.81 -13.96
N ILE A 99 8.38 -0.45 -14.17
CA ILE A 99 8.76 -1.37 -13.09
C ILE A 99 10.00 -0.86 -12.35
N GLY A 100 11.02 -0.38 -13.07
CA GLY A 100 12.24 0.17 -12.49
C GLY A 100 11.96 1.44 -11.69
N THR A 101 11.19 2.37 -12.26
CA THR A 101 10.85 3.64 -11.60
C THR A 101 9.92 3.41 -10.42
N ALA A 102 8.89 2.59 -10.56
CA ALA A 102 7.99 2.22 -9.47
C ALA A 102 8.73 1.46 -8.36
N GLY A 103 9.70 0.61 -8.71
CA GLY A 103 10.58 -0.06 -7.75
C GLY A 103 11.45 0.92 -6.97
N LEU A 104 12.08 1.88 -7.66
CA LEU A 104 12.93 2.91 -7.04
C LEU A 104 12.13 3.83 -6.10
N VAL A 105 11.00 4.34 -6.59
CA VAL A 105 10.06 5.15 -5.79
C VAL A 105 9.52 4.32 -4.63
N GLY A 106 9.16 3.06 -4.86
CA GLY A 106 8.75 2.13 -3.81
C GLY A 106 9.81 2.01 -2.72
N TYR A 107 11.07 1.78 -3.09
CA TYR A 107 12.17 1.67 -2.12
C TYR A 107 12.35 2.94 -1.27
N GLN A 108 12.21 4.12 -1.86
CA GLN A 108 12.36 5.40 -1.17
C GLN A 108 11.16 5.77 -0.28
N PHE A 109 9.93 5.53 -0.72
CA PHE A 109 8.72 5.95 -0.02
C PHE A 109 8.20 4.93 0.99
N PHE A 110 8.47 3.65 0.78
CA PHE A 110 8.04 2.58 1.68
C PHE A 110 8.53 2.72 3.13
N PRO A 111 9.78 3.13 3.43
CA PRO A 111 10.20 3.35 4.81
C PRO A 111 9.43 4.49 5.49
N TYR A 112 9.15 5.60 4.78
CA TYR A 112 8.43 6.75 5.34
C TYR A 112 6.93 6.47 5.57
N MET A 113 6.28 5.68 4.70
CA MET A 113 4.90 5.24 4.95
C MET A 113 4.84 4.21 6.08
N GLY A 114 5.84 3.34 6.21
CA GLY A 114 5.91 2.32 7.25
C GLY A 114 5.93 2.91 8.67
N ASP A 115 6.72 3.97 8.88
CA ASP A 115 6.87 4.58 10.21
C ASP A 115 5.58 5.25 10.69
N ASN A 116 4.87 5.95 9.79
CA ASN A 116 3.56 6.53 10.11
C ASN A 116 2.54 5.45 10.49
N LEU A 117 2.51 4.33 9.75
CA LEU A 117 1.63 3.20 10.04
C LEU A 117 2.00 2.50 11.35
N LEU A 118 3.28 2.42 11.68
CA LEU A 118 3.77 1.88 12.93
C LEU A 118 3.33 2.78 14.10
N GLN A 119 3.53 4.10 14.01
CA GLN A 119 3.08 5.05 15.03
C GLN A 119 1.55 5.02 15.21
N GLN A 120 0.79 4.88 14.12
CA GLN A 120 -0.66 4.67 14.18
C GLN A 120 -1.01 3.36 14.90
N SER A 121 -0.26 2.28 14.65
CA SER A 121 -0.47 0.99 15.30
C SER A 121 -0.20 1.06 16.81
N ILE A 122 0.81 1.81 17.23
CA ILE A 122 1.07 2.11 18.65
C ILE A 122 -0.06 2.94 19.24
N SER A 123 -0.54 3.95 18.52
CA SER A 123 -1.66 4.78 18.97
C SER A 123 -2.94 3.96 19.17
N LEU A 124 -3.17 2.92 18.35
CA LEU A 124 -4.29 1.99 18.52
C LEU A 124 -4.19 1.14 19.80
N LEU A 125 -2.98 0.84 20.29
CA LEU A 125 -2.80 0.14 21.58
C LEU A 125 -3.27 0.97 22.77
N ARG A 126 -3.22 2.30 22.66
CA ARG A 126 -3.66 3.24 23.71
C ARG A 126 -5.17 3.43 23.77
N VAL A 127 -5.90 3.00 22.75
CA VAL A 127 -7.37 3.09 22.69
C VAL A 127 -7.99 2.18 23.76
N LYS A 128 -9.11 2.60 24.36
CA LYS A 128 -9.76 1.86 25.45
C LYS A 128 -10.28 0.48 25.02
N ASP A 129 -10.82 0.39 23.82
CA ASP A 129 -11.49 -0.81 23.31
C ASP A 129 -10.47 -1.92 22.93
N PRO A 130 -10.58 -3.14 23.52
CA PRO A 130 -9.71 -4.28 23.23
C PRO A 130 -9.62 -4.66 21.75
N LEU A 131 -10.65 -4.39 20.94
CA LEU A 131 -10.66 -4.69 19.51
C LEU A 131 -9.61 -3.89 18.75
N PHE A 132 -9.38 -2.63 19.12
CA PHE A 132 -8.35 -1.80 18.51
C PHE A 132 -6.96 -2.20 18.99
N LYS A 133 -6.82 -2.58 20.26
CA LYS A 133 -5.56 -3.06 20.82
C LYS A 133 -5.05 -4.28 20.08
N ARG A 134 -5.90 -5.29 19.84
CA ARG A 134 -5.51 -6.48 19.08
C ARG A 134 -5.17 -6.18 17.61
N MET A 135 -5.85 -5.21 16.98
CA MET A 135 -5.53 -4.79 15.61
C MET A 135 -4.17 -4.08 15.53
N GLY A 136 -3.90 -3.16 16.46
CA GLY A 136 -2.60 -2.49 16.59
C GLY A 136 -1.48 -3.50 16.81
N ALA A 137 -1.68 -4.43 17.75
CA ALA A 137 -0.73 -5.52 18.04
C ALA A 137 -0.44 -6.39 16.81
N SER A 138 -1.50 -6.81 16.10
CA SER A 138 -1.37 -7.62 14.89
C SER A 138 -0.57 -6.91 13.79
N ARG A 139 -0.75 -5.59 13.66
CA ARG A 139 0.05 -4.77 12.73
C ARG A 139 1.50 -4.66 13.17
N LEU A 140 1.77 -4.43 14.45
CA LEU A 140 3.15 -4.38 14.97
C LEU A 140 3.89 -5.70 14.75
N ALA A 141 3.22 -6.84 14.93
CA ALA A 141 3.79 -8.15 14.61
C ALA A 141 4.20 -8.28 13.13
N ARG A 142 3.45 -7.64 12.21
CA ARG A 142 3.75 -7.62 10.78
C ARG A 142 4.85 -6.62 10.41
N PHE A 143 5.09 -5.60 11.24
CA PHE A 143 6.21 -4.68 11.06
C PHE A 143 7.54 -5.28 11.53
N ALA A 144 7.49 -6.16 12.54
CA ALA A 144 8.63 -6.86 13.13
C ALA A 144 9.18 -8.00 12.23
N VAL A 145 9.52 -7.69 10.97
CA VAL A 145 10.08 -8.65 10.01
C VAL A 145 11.58 -8.77 10.21
N ASP A 146 12.30 -7.66 10.01
CA ASP A 146 13.77 -7.57 10.06
C ASP A 146 14.23 -6.92 11.38
N ASP A 147 15.47 -7.16 11.78
CA ASP A 147 16.02 -6.65 13.05
C ASP A 147 16.01 -5.12 13.13
N ALA A 148 16.35 -4.43 12.04
CA ALA A 148 16.25 -2.97 11.96
C ALA A 148 14.80 -2.48 12.20
N ARG A 149 13.80 -3.18 11.67
CA ARG A 149 12.39 -2.82 11.87
C ARG A 149 11.92 -3.17 13.28
N ARG A 150 12.41 -4.25 13.88
CA ARG A 150 12.11 -4.63 15.27
C ARG A 150 12.64 -3.59 16.24
N MET A 151 13.87 -3.14 16.04
CA MET A 151 14.45 -2.04 16.81
C MET A 151 13.67 -0.74 16.62
N LYS A 152 13.20 -0.45 15.39
CA LYS A 152 12.33 0.70 15.16
C LYS A 152 11.02 0.67 15.97
N VAL A 153 10.42 -0.52 16.15
CA VAL A 153 9.23 -0.69 17.01
C VAL A 153 9.58 -0.40 18.48
N VAL A 154 10.76 -0.84 18.94
CA VAL A 154 11.26 -0.57 20.30
C VAL A 154 11.50 0.92 20.50
N GLU A 155 12.22 1.58 19.59
CA GLU A 155 12.53 3.02 19.62
C GLU A 155 11.27 3.89 19.70
N MET A 156 10.22 3.52 18.97
CA MET A 156 8.94 4.23 18.99
C MET A 156 8.07 3.90 20.23
N GLY A 157 8.57 3.08 21.15
CA GLY A 157 7.88 2.70 22.39
C GLY A 157 6.83 1.60 22.22
N GLY A 158 6.75 0.95 21.05
CA GLY A 158 5.76 -0.08 20.78
C GLY A 158 5.92 -1.31 21.68
N ALA A 159 7.16 -1.68 22.02
CA ALA A 159 7.45 -2.78 22.92
C ALA A 159 6.86 -2.56 24.33
N GLN A 160 7.04 -1.37 24.89
CA GLN A 160 6.50 -1.02 26.21
C GLN A 160 4.97 -1.00 26.20
N GLU A 161 4.37 -0.42 25.16
CA GLU A 161 2.90 -0.37 25.04
C GLU A 161 2.28 -1.76 24.89
N LEU A 162 2.95 -2.68 24.20
CA LEU A 162 2.53 -4.08 24.13
C LEU A 162 2.52 -4.73 25.51
N LEU A 163 3.55 -4.52 26.33
CA LEU A 163 3.63 -5.05 27.70
C LEU A 163 2.55 -4.46 28.61
N ASN A 164 2.36 -3.13 28.57
CA ASN A 164 1.32 -2.44 29.33
C ASN A 164 -0.08 -2.97 28.98
N VAL A 165 -0.33 -3.25 27.69
CA VAL A 165 -1.59 -3.83 27.25
C VAL A 165 -1.73 -5.28 27.70
N LEU A 166 -0.66 -6.09 27.66
CA LEU A 166 -0.67 -7.49 28.08
C LEU A 166 -1.06 -7.61 29.56
N GLU A 167 -0.49 -6.76 30.41
CA GLU A 167 -0.73 -6.74 31.86
C GLU A 167 -2.21 -6.48 32.20
N VAL A 168 -2.88 -5.62 31.42
CA VAL A 168 -4.28 -5.22 31.68
C VAL A 168 -5.29 -6.06 30.87
N ALA A 169 -4.84 -6.83 29.88
CA ALA A 169 -5.71 -7.54 28.93
C ALA A 169 -6.49 -8.69 29.59
N LYS A 170 -7.82 -8.59 29.56
CA LYS A 170 -8.74 -9.65 30.03
C LYS A 170 -9.09 -10.67 28.94
N ASP A 171 -9.12 -10.23 27.69
CA ASP A 171 -9.51 -11.06 26.54
C ASP A 171 -8.35 -11.93 26.03
N ASP A 172 -8.60 -13.23 25.88
CA ASP A 172 -7.62 -14.18 25.33
C ASP A 172 -7.17 -13.83 23.91
N LYS A 173 -8.12 -13.41 23.06
CA LYS A 173 -7.83 -12.97 21.69
C LYS A 173 -6.83 -11.82 21.67
N THR A 174 -6.93 -10.90 22.62
CA THR A 174 -6.02 -9.75 22.74
C THR A 174 -4.67 -10.22 23.25
N ARG A 175 -4.63 -11.01 24.35
CA ARG A 175 -3.40 -11.61 24.87
C ARG A 175 -2.61 -12.35 23.79
N LYS A 176 -3.29 -13.16 22.97
CA LYS A 176 -2.68 -13.88 21.85
C LYS A 176 -1.98 -12.97 20.85
N GLN A 177 -2.66 -11.91 20.38
CA GLN A 177 -2.06 -10.99 19.40
C GLN A 177 -0.88 -10.21 19.97
N ILE A 178 -0.97 -9.82 21.24
CA ILE A 178 0.10 -9.12 21.95
C ILE A 178 1.32 -10.04 22.11
N LEU A 179 1.12 -11.26 22.59
CA LEU A 179 2.19 -12.27 22.73
C LEU A 179 2.81 -12.62 21.38
N LYS A 180 2.02 -12.72 20.32
CA LYS A 180 2.52 -12.91 18.96
C LYS A 180 3.43 -11.76 18.51
N ALA A 181 3.05 -10.52 18.82
CA ALA A 181 3.86 -9.34 18.49
C ALA A 181 5.16 -9.30 19.31
N LEU A 182 5.10 -9.58 20.61
CA LEU A 182 6.28 -9.68 21.47
C LEU A 182 7.22 -10.80 21.00
N HIS A 183 6.68 -11.96 20.65
CA HIS A 183 7.46 -13.07 20.09
C HIS A 183 8.15 -12.67 18.78
N ALA A 184 7.47 -11.94 17.90
CA ALA A 184 8.08 -11.42 16.68
C ALA A 184 9.24 -10.44 16.97
N LEU A 185 9.12 -9.59 17.99
CA LEU A 185 10.23 -8.73 18.43
C LEU A 185 11.39 -9.55 19.00
N SER A 186 11.09 -10.57 19.81
CA SER A 186 12.09 -11.35 20.55
C SER A 186 13.08 -12.15 19.71
N LYS A 187 12.84 -12.37 18.41
CA LYS A 187 13.84 -13.03 17.56
C LYS A 187 15.02 -12.12 17.16
N SER A 188 15.03 -10.88 17.63
CA SER A 188 16.20 -9.98 17.57
C SER A 188 16.75 -9.86 18.98
N GLU A 189 18.04 -10.14 19.16
CA GLU A 189 18.70 -10.15 20.46
C GLU A 189 18.59 -8.79 21.17
N GLU A 190 18.83 -7.70 20.43
CA GLU A 190 18.74 -6.34 20.96
C GLU A 190 17.32 -6.01 21.43
N ALA A 191 16.30 -6.33 20.62
CA ALA A 191 14.90 -6.07 20.96
C ALA A 191 14.44 -6.96 22.13
N ALA A 192 14.92 -8.20 22.20
CA ALA A 192 14.67 -9.11 23.31
C ALA A 192 15.33 -8.61 24.60
N GLY A 193 16.54 -8.07 24.52
CA GLY A 193 17.23 -7.43 25.66
C GLY A 193 16.49 -6.20 26.18
N PHE A 194 15.89 -5.40 25.29
CA PHE A 194 14.98 -4.32 25.70
C PHE A 194 13.73 -4.83 26.42
N LEU A 195 13.12 -5.91 25.93
CA LEU A 195 11.96 -6.53 26.56
C LEU A 195 12.29 -7.08 27.96
N ASP A 196 13.42 -7.78 28.12
CA ASP A 196 13.85 -8.30 29.43
C ASP A 196 14.07 -7.16 30.44
N LYS A 197 14.76 -6.08 30.02
CA LYS A 197 14.94 -4.86 30.82
C LYS A 197 13.61 -4.17 31.19
N ALA A 198 12.61 -4.25 30.32
CA ALA A 198 11.27 -3.72 30.55
C ALA A 198 10.40 -4.61 31.46
N GLY A 199 10.95 -5.70 32.01
CA GLY A 199 10.22 -6.61 32.89
C GLY A 199 9.30 -7.58 32.15
N ALA A 200 9.51 -7.80 30.84
CA ALA A 200 8.66 -8.68 30.04
C ALA A 200 8.59 -10.11 30.60
N TYR A 201 9.67 -10.61 31.20
CA TYR A 201 9.71 -11.95 31.79
C TYR A 201 8.58 -12.15 32.81
N VAL A 202 8.43 -11.21 33.75
CA VAL A 202 7.43 -11.29 34.82
C VAL A 202 6.03 -11.24 34.23
N ILE A 203 5.75 -10.28 33.34
CA ILE A 203 4.44 -10.07 32.72
C ILE A 203 4.02 -11.29 31.86
N VAL A 204 4.94 -11.81 31.05
CA VAL A 204 4.68 -12.97 30.17
C VAL A 204 4.46 -14.23 31.01
N SER A 205 5.25 -14.44 32.07
CA SER A 205 5.09 -15.61 32.95
C SER A 205 3.75 -15.60 33.70
N SER A 206 3.30 -14.43 34.16
CA SER A 206 2.03 -14.26 34.90
C SER A 206 0.79 -14.28 34.01
N THR A 207 0.94 -14.21 32.68
CA THR A 207 -0.19 -14.21 31.75
C THR A 207 -0.91 -15.57 31.81
N PRO A 208 -2.24 -15.64 32.02
CA PRO A 208 -2.95 -16.92 32.07
C PRO A 208 -2.97 -17.61 30.71
N ASN A 209 -2.95 -18.95 30.73
CA ASN A 209 -3.15 -19.77 29.53
C ASN A 209 -4.64 -19.80 29.15
N SER A 210 -4.94 -20.09 27.89
CA SER A 210 -6.30 -20.23 27.38
C SER A 210 -6.51 -21.60 26.78
N LEU A 211 -7.66 -22.22 27.07
CA LEU A 211 -8.06 -23.48 26.46
C LEU A 211 -8.43 -23.32 24.98
N GLU A 212 -8.96 -22.15 24.58
CA GLU A 212 -9.33 -21.86 23.19
C GLU A 212 -8.12 -21.52 22.31
N TYR A 213 -7.04 -20.99 22.90
CA TYR A 213 -5.88 -20.49 22.17
C TYR A 213 -4.57 -21.09 22.70
N ALA A 214 -4.31 -22.35 22.35
CA ALA A 214 -3.07 -23.05 22.69
C ALA A 214 -1.79 -22.31 22.24
N GLU A 215 -1.88 -21.51 21.16
CA GLU A 215 -0.80 -20.64 20.68
C GLU A 215 -0.23 -19.71 21.78
N ILE A 216 -1.06 -19.30 22.76
CA ILE A 216 -0.62 -18.46 23.88
C ILE A 216 0.51 -19.13 24.65
N GLU A 217 0.37 -20.42 24.95
CA GLU A 217 1.39 -21.18 25.66
C GLU A 217 2.66 -21.34 24.82
N THR A 218 2.52 -21.58 23.52
CA THR A 218 3.65 -21.65 22.58
C THR A 218 4.43 -20.33 22.53
N TYR A 219 3.73 -19.20 22.43
CA TYR A 219 4.40 -17.88 22.43
C TYR A 219 5.06 -17.57 23.76
N LYS A 220 4.40 -17.88 24.89
CA LYS A 220 4.98 -17.69 26.23
C LYS A 220 6.26 -18.48 26.40
N THR A 221 6.21 -19.80 26.14
CA THR A 221 7.38 -20.67 26.31
C THR A 221 8.53 -20.27 25.39
N SER A 222 8.25 -19.89 24.15
CA SER A 222 9.28 -19.38 23.24
C SER A 222 9.88 -18.04 23.70
N LEU A 223 9.07 -17.14 24.25
CA LEU A 223 9.54 -15.85 24.78
C LEU A 223 10.42 -16.04 26.02
N LEU A 224 10.00 -16.88 26.96
CA LEU A 224 10.76 -17.15 28.18
C LEU A 224 12.10 -17.80 27.85
N LYS A 225 12.14 -18.77 26.92
CA LYS A 225 13.38 -19.34 26.42
C LYS A 225 14.32 -18.29 25.81
N ALA A 226 13.79 -17.40 24.98
CA ALA A 226 14.59 -16.33 24.39
C ALA A 226 15.17 -15.39 25.47
N PHE A 227 14.44 -15.12 26.55
CA PHE A 227 14.95 -14.32 27.67
C PHE A 227 15.98 -15.05 28.53
N ASP A 228 15.86 -16.38 28.66
CA ASP A 228 16.85 -17.20 29.37
C ASP A 228 18.15 -17.32 28.56
N GLU A 229 18.06 -17.47 27.23
CA GLU A 229 19.21 -17.50 26.31
C GLU A 229 20.02 -16.20 26.34
N LEU A 230 19.38 -15.04 26.53
CA LEU A 230 20.07 -13.75 26.69
C LEU A 230 20.92 -13.64 27.97
N LYS A 231 20.62 -14.46 28.98
CA LYS A 231 21.31 -14.44 30.27
C LYS A 231 22.43 -15.48 30.35
N SER A 232 22.52 -16.37 29.36
CA SER A 232 23.56 -17.39 29.23
C SER A 232 24.82 -16.83 28.58
#